data_AF-A0A2G8KL82-F1
#
_entry.id   AF-A0A2G8KL82-F1
#
_cell.length_a   1.000
_cell.length_b   1.000
_cell.length_c   1.000
_cell.angle_alpha   90.00
_cell.angle_beta   90.00
_cell.angle_gamma   90.00
#
_symmetry.space_group_name_H-M   'P 1'
#
loop_
_entity.id
_entity.type
_entity.pdbx_description
1 polymer ?
#
loop_
_entity_poly.entity_id
_entity_poly.type
_entity_poly.pdbx_seq_one_letter_code
_entity_poly.pdbx_strand_id
1 'polypeptide(L)'
;MKSNTKLSMTSSCGAKGFDVSYTSTTVCSQDIGHVASATSRSEKSDTHLTREERRRRRRATAKYRTAHATRERIRVEAFNAAFGELRKLLPTLPPDKKLSKIEILRLAICYISYLNHVLDM
;
A
#
# COMPACT_ATOMS: atom_id res chain seq x y z
N MET A 1 52.72 15.51 1.80
CA MET A 1 51.72 16.01 0.84
C MET A 1 51.07 14.83 0.14
N LYS A 2 49.76 14.91 -0.17
CA LYS A 2 48.80 13.90 -0.69
C LYS A 2 47.88 13.33 0.41
N SER A 3 46.80 14.03 0.79
CA SER A 3 45.48 14.20 0.15
C SER A 3 44.51 13.03 0.43
N ASN A 4 43.65 13.24 1.44
CA ASN A 4 42.45 12.44 1.70
C ASN A 4 41.27 13.03 0.92
N THR A 5 40.61 12.22 0.09
CA THR A 5 39.41 12.60 -0.66
C THR A 5 38.16 12.20 0.13
N LYS A 6 37.41 13.22 0.57
CA LYS A 6 36.08 13.11 1.18
C LYS A 6 35.05 12.95 0.06
N LEU A 7 34.40 11.79 -0.05
CA LEU A 7 33.19 11.66 -0.86
C LEU A 7 31.97 12.06 0.00
N SER A 8 31.38 13.20 -0.34
CA SER A 8 30.00 13.54 0.00
C SER A 8 29.19 13.56 -1.28
N MET A 9 28.10 12.80 -1.34
CA MET A 9 27.04 12.99 -2.34
C MET A 9 25.73 13.20 -1.61
N THR A 10 25.29 14.45 -1.57
CA THR A 10 23.90 14.82 -1.34
C THR A 10 23.24 14.94 -2.71
N SER A 11 22.16 14.21 -2.96
CA SER A 11 21.27 14.49 -4.08
C SER A 11 19.85 14.67 -3.57
N SER A 12 19.46 15.93 -3.52
CA SER A 12 18.10 16.42 -3.36
C SER A 12 17.26 15.98 -4.57
N CYS A 13 16.15 15.28 -4.34
CA CYS A 13 15.06 15.23 -5.31
C CYS A 13 13.78 15.73 -4.61
N GLY A 14 13.35 16.93 -5.02
CA GLY A 14 12.18 17.60 -4.50
C GLY A 14 10.90 16.89 -4.91
N ALA A 15 10.06 16.56 -3.94
CA ALA A 15 8.69 16.17 -4.17
C ALA A 15 7.85 17.43 -4.45
N LYS A 16 7.61 17.74 -5.72
CA LYS A 16 6.51 18.63 -6.11
C LYS A 16 5.22 17.81 -6.22
N GLY A 17 4.16 18.39 -5.69
CA GLY A 17 2.88 17.75 -5.42
C GLY A 17 2.19 17.16 -6.64
N PHE A 18 1.36 16.16 -6.35
CA PHE A 18 0.39 15.60 -7.29
C PHE A 18 -0.98 15.69 -6.62
N ASP A 19 -1.71 16.74 -7.01
CA ASP A 19 -3.15 16.84 -6.83
C ASP A 19 -3.80 15.82 -7.77
N VAL A 20 -4.53 14.84 -7.26
CA VAL A 20 -5.55 14.14 -8.06
C VAL A 20 -6.79 13.84 -7.22
N SER A 21 -7.79 14.64 -7.57
CA SER A 21 -9.22 14.48 -7.40
C SER A 21 -9.76 13.15 -7.96
N TYR A 22 -10.77 12.62 -7.26
CA TYR A 22 -11.58 11.47 -7.63
C TYR A 22 -12.09 11.59 -9.08
N THR A 23 -11.63 10.72 -9.98
CA THR A 23 -12.42 10.25 -11.13
C THR A 23 -12.10 8.78 -11.45
N SER A 24 -13.18 8.00 -11.49
CA SER A 24 -13.47 6.89 -12.42
C SER A 24 -12.43 5.80 -12.68
N THR A 25 -12.84 4.58 -12.38
CA THR A 25 -12.43 3.28 -12.95
C THR A 25 -11.54 3.40 -14.19
N THR A 26 -10.23 3.25 -14.01
CA THR A 26 -9.32 2.87 -15.10
C THR A 26 -8.53 1.67 -14.63
N VAL A 27 -8.83 0.55 -15.28
CA VAL A 27 -8.03 -0.67 -15.31
C VAL A 27 -6.57 -0.28 -15.39
N CYS A 28 -5.71 -0.90 -14.57
CA CYS A 28 -4.26 -0.68 -14.58
C CYS A 28 -3.70 -1.04 -15.98
N SER A 29 -3.70 -0.06 -16.88
CA SER A 29 -3.00 -0.14 -18.16
C SER A 29 -1.51 -0.19 -17.87
N GLN A 30 -0.89 -1.20 -18.45
CA GLN A 30 0.55 -1.39 -18.40
C GLN A 30 1.29 -0.15 -18.87
N ASP A 31 2.31 0.23 -18.11
CA ASP A 31 3.59 0.66 -18.66
C ASP A 31 4.69 0.29 -17.66
N ILE A 32 5.10 -0.98 -17.70
CA ILE A 32 6.38 -1.41 -17.15
C ILE A 32 7.32 -1.56 -18.34
N GLY A 33 8.22 -0.59 -18.47
CA GLY A 33 9.32 -0.60 -19.41
C GLY A 33 10.02 -1.96 -19.47
N HIS A 34 10.36 -2.34 -20.70
CA HIS A 34 10.98 -3.59 -21.08
C HIS A 34 12.42 -3.66 -20.51
N VAL A 35 12.58 -4.06 -19.24
CA VAL A 35 13.87 -4.57 -18.77
C VAL A 35 13.93 -6.03 -19.18
N ALA A 36 14.55 -6.27 -20.33
CA ALA A 36 14.94 -7.60 -20.79
C ALA A 36 15.89 -8.23 -19.77
N SER A 37 15.33 -8.94 -18.80
CA SER A 37 16.09 -9.87 -17.97
C SER A 37 16.22 -11.17 -18.76
N ALA A 38 17.32 -11.28 -19.49
CA ALA A 38 17.78 -12.55 -20.05
C ALA A 38 17.93 -13.56 -18.91
N THR A 39 16.88 -14.34 -18.66
CA THR A 39 16.95 -15.52 -17.81
C THR A 39 17.14 -16.68 -18.76
N SER A 40 18.33 -17.30 -18.69
CA SER A 40 18.66 -18.53 -19.37
C SER A 40 17.56 -19.56 -19.09
N ARG A 41 16.75 -19.84 -20.11
CA ARG A 41 15.64 -20.77 -20.02
C ARG A 41 16.22 -22.18 -19.98
N SER A 42 16.45 -22.69 -18.77
CA SER A 42 16.71 -24.11 -18.55
C SER A 42 15.41 -24.87 -18.78
N GLU A 43 15.16 -25.23 -20.03
CA GLU A 43 14.05 -26.08 -20.45
C GLU A 43 14.33 -27.53 -20.08
N LYS A 44 14.33 -27.87 -18.78
CA LYS A 44 14.41 -29.27 -18.32
C LYS A 44 13.48 -29.54 -17.12
N SER A 45 12.51 -30.44 -17.34
CA SER A 45 11.73 -31.22 -16.35
C SER A 45 10.56 -30.57 -15.58
N ASP A 46 9.58 -29.96 -16.25
CA ASP A 46 8.27 -29.65 -15.60
C ASP A 46 7.24 -30.79 -15.72
N THR A 47 7.56 -31.86 -16.46
CA THR A 47 6.65 -32.95 -16.80
C THR A 47 6.39 -33.94 -15.66
N HIS A 48 7.24 -33.99 -14.61
CA HIS A 48 7.12 -34.98 -13.51
C HIS A 48 6.84 -34.37 -12.12
N LEU A 49 6.53 -33.07 -12.05
CA LEU A 49 6.22 -32.44 -10.77
C LEU A 49 4.78 -32.69 -10.34
N THR A 50 4.61 -33.01 -9.06
CA THR A 50 3.27 -33.01 -8.45
C THR A 50 2.64 -31.62 -8.58
N ARG A 51 1.31 -31.58 -8.56
CA ARG A 51 0.56 -30.31 -8.60
C ARG A 51 1.00 -29.33 -7.51
N GLU A 52 1.37 -29.85 -6.34
CA GLU A 52 1.82 -29.03 -5.22
C GLU A 52 3.22 -28.45 -5.45
N GLU A 53 4.15 -29.23 -6.02
CA GLU A 53 5.50 -28.74 -6.31
C GLU A 53 5.48 -27.63 -7.37
N ARG A 54 4.60 -27.72 -8.38
CA ARG A 54 4.38 -26.63 -9.34
C ARG A 54 3.84 -25.36 -8.68
N ARG A 55 2.91 -25.49 -7.73
CA ARG A 55 2.38 -24.35 -6.96
C ARG A 55 3.47 -23.70 -6.11
N ARG A 56 4.30 -24.51 -5.44
CA ARG A 56 5.42 -24.04 -4.63
C ARG A 56 6.44 -23.28 -5.49
N ARG A 57 6.87 -23.82 -6.63
CA ARG A 57 7.77 -23.15 -7.58
C ARG A 57 7.21 -21.81 -8.05
N ARG A 58 5.92 -21.77 -8.44
CA ARG A 58 5.27 -20.51 -8.84
C ARG A 58 5.31 -19.47 -7.73
N ARG A 59 4.97 -19.85 -6.49
CA ARG A 59 4.98 -18.95 -5.32
C ARG A 59 6.40 -18.47 -4.97
N ALA A 60 7.42 -19.27 -5.24
CA ALA A 60 8.82 -18.93 -5.06
C ALA A 60 9.38 -17.98 -6.14
N THR A 61 8.65 -17.68 -7.21
CA THR A 61 9.08 -16.68 -8.19
C THR A 61 8.99 -15.26 -7.62
N ALA A 62 9.97 -14.42 -7.93
CA ALA A 62 9.94 -13.00 -7.53
C ALA A 62 8.69 -12.30 -8.05
N LYS A 63 8.28 -12.58 -9.30
CA LYS A 63 7.05 -12.05 -9.90
C LYS A 63 5.80 -12.33 -9.06
N TYR A 64 5.64 -13.57 -8.56
CA TYR A 64 4.51 -13.91 -7.70
C TYR A 64 4.56 -13.14 -6.37
N ARG A 65 5.72 -13.11 -5.71
CA ARG A 65 5.89 -12.41 -4.44
C ARG A 65 5.60 -10.92 -4.56
N THR A 66 6.17 -10.24 -5.57
CA THR A 66 5.94 -8.81 -5.81
C THR A 66 4.47 -8.54 -6.11
N ALA A 67 3.84 -9.32 -7.01
CA ALA A 67 2.42 -9.15 -7.32
C ALA A 67 1.52 -9.33 -6.09
N HIS A 68 1.84 -10.29 -5.21
CA HIS A 68 1.10 -10.50 -3.96
C HIS A 68 1.32 -9.34 -2.97
N ALA A 69 2.56 -8.87 -2.81
CA ALA A 69 2.88 -7.73 -1.95
C ALA A 69 2.17 -6.45 -2.42
N THR A 70 2.15 -6.17 -3.73
CA THR A 70 1.42 -5.04 -4.31
C THR A 70 -0.08 -5.12 -4.02
N ARG A 71 -0.69 -6.30 -4.20
CA ARG A 71 -2.13 -6.49 -3.90
C ARG A 71 -2.44 -6.23 -2.43
N GLU A 72 -1.61 -6.75 -1.53
CA GLU A 72 -1.81 -6.55 -0.10
C GLU A 72 -1.63 -5.08 0.29
N ARG A 73 -0.66 -4.39 -0.32
CA ARG A 73 -0.48 -2.95 -0.13
C ARG A 73 -1.72 -2.17 -0.54
N ILE A 74 -2.28 -2.43 -1.72
CA ILE A 74 -3.52 -1.77 -2.19
C ILE A 74 -4.68 -2.05 -1.23
N ARG A 75 -4.83 -3.29 -0.76
CA ARG A 75 -5.85 -3.67 0.21
C ARG A 75 -5.73 -2.85 1.51
N VAL A 76 -4.52 -2.70 2.02
CA VAL A 76 -4.24 -1.93 3.24
C VAL A 76 -4.42 -0.42 3.02
N GLU A 77 -4.03 0.10 1.85
CA GLU A 77 -4.25 1.50 1.47
C GLU A 77 -5.76 1.83 1.42
N ALA A 78 -6.57 0.97 0.80
CA ALA A 78 -8.02 1.12 0.77
C ALA A 78 -8.64 1.08 2.18
N PHE A 79 -8.17 0.17 3.03
CA PHE A 79 -8.57 0.12 4.45
C PHE A 79 -8.21 1.40 5.20
N ASN A 80 -6.99 1.91 5.01
CA ASN A 80 -6.54 3.13 5.69
C ASN A 80 -7.29 4.37 5.18
N ALA A 81 -7.64 4.42 3.89
CA ALA A 81 -8.48 5.49 3.34
C ALA A 81 -9.86 5.51 4.01
N ALA A 82 -10.51 4.36 4.16
CA ALA A 82 -11.79 4.25 4.88
C ALA A 82 -11.67 4.70 6.35
N PHE A 83 -10.57 4.37 7.04
CA PHE A 83 -10.28 4.87 8.38
C PHE A 83 -10.08 6.39 8.43
N GLY A 84 -9.49 6.96 7.38
CA GLY A 84 -9.35 8.40 7.21
C GLY A 84 -10.70 9.10 7.04
N GLU A 85 -11.61 8.54 6.24
CA GLU A 85 -12.96 9.09 6.08
C GLU A 85 -13.78 9.00 7.37
N LEU A 86 -13.76 7.85 8.06
CA LEU A 86 -14.41 7.71 9.37
C LEU A 86 -13.91 8.77 10.35
N ARG A 87 -12.59 9.00 10.41
CA ARG A 87 -11.98 9.98 11.31
C ARG A 87 -12.50 11.40 11.10
N LYS A 88 -12.75 11.82 9.85
CA LYS A 88 -13.23 13.19 9.54
C LYS A 88 -14.62 13.48 10.14
N LEU A 89 -15.41 12.43 10.37
CA LEU A 89 -16.74 12.52 10.95
C LEU A 89 -16.73 12.58 12.48
N LEU A 90 -15.60 12.29 13.12
CA LEU A 90 -15.51 12.19 14.56
C LEU A 90 -15.23 13.56 15.21
N PRO A 91 -15.97 13.92 16.27
CA PRO A 91 -15.71 15.17 16.98
C PRO A 91 -14.43 15.07 17.82
N THR A 92 -13.43 15.92 17.53
CA THR A 92 -12.19 16.04 18.33
C THR A 92 -11.79 17.48 18.59
N LEU A 93 -11.22 17.73 19.77
CA LEU A 93 -10.56 18.99 20.13
C LEU A 93 -9.08 18.72 20.44
N PRO A 94 -8.11 19.30 19.71
CA PRO A 94 -8.27 20.07 18.47
C PRO A 94 -8.71 19.20 17.27
N PRO A 95 -9.21 19.78 16.16
CA PRO A 95 -9.74 19.03 15.00
C PRO A 95 -8.69 18.16 14.29
N ASP A 96 -7.41 18.47 14.45
CA ASP A 96 -6.28 17.74 13.88
C ASP A 96 -5.66 16.71 14.85
N LYS A 97 -6.28 16.45 16.01
CA LYS A 97 -5.79 15.49 17.01
C LYS A 97 -5.57 14.10 16.41
N LYS A 98 -4.32 13.66 16.22
CA LYS A 98 -4.01 12.30 15.74
C LYS A 98 -4.62 11.24 16.67
N LEU A 99 -5.43 10.35 16.09
CA LEU A 99 -6.10 9.24 16.78
C LEU A 99 -5.56 7.93 16.22
N SER A 100 -5.31 6.97 17.11
CA SER A 100 -5.03 5.58 16.74
C SER A 100 -6.28 4.88 16.20
N LYS A 101 -6.09 3.74 15.52
CA LYS A 101 -7.20 2.95 14.96
C LYS A 101 -8.22 2.53 16.05
N ILE A 102 -7.75 2.16 17.24
CA ILE A 102 -8.63 1.77 18.34
C ILE A 102 -9.43 2.97 18.89
N GLU A 103 -8.81 4.15 18.99
CA GLU A 103 -9.50 5.35 19.43
C GLU A 103 -10.58 5.78 18.43
N ILE A 104 -10.29 5.72 17.13
CA ILE A 104 -11.28 6.00 16.06
C ILE A 104 -12.51 5.09 16.24
N LEU A 105 -12.31 3.78 16.43
CA LEU A 105 -13.41 2.84 16.60
C LEU A 105 -14.22 3.11 17.87
N ARG A 106 -13.55 3.34 19.01
CA ARG A 106 -14.23 3.65 20.28
C ARG A 106 -15.03 4.94 20.19
N LEU A 107 -14.44 5.99 19.63
CA LEU A 107 -15.08 7.30 19.49
C LEU A 107 -16.27 7.24 18.52
N ALA A 108 -16.17 6.49 17.42
CA ALA A 108 -17.29 6.27 16.51
C ALA A 108 -18.49 5.62 17.20
N ILE A 109 -18.26 4.57 17.99
CA ILE A 109 -19.31 3.90 18.77
C ILE A 109 -19.95 4.89 19.75
N CYS A 110 -19.15 5.61 20.53
CA CYS A 110 -19.66 6.60 21.48
C CYS A 110 -20.45 7.72 20.78
N TYR A 111 -20.00 8.17 19.61
CA TYR A 111 -20.64 9.26 18.89
C TYR A 111 -21.98 8.84 18.29
N ILE A 112 -22.08 7.65 17.70
CA ILE A 112 -23.37 7.09 17.25
C ILE A 112 -24.36 7.01 18.42
N SER A 113 -23.94 6.45 19.57
CA SER A 113 -24.80 6.36 20.75
C SER A 113 -25.25 7.73 21.27
N TYR A 114 -24.34 8.72 21.26
CA TYR A 114 -24.67 10.10 21.65
C TYR A 114 -25.72 10.71 20.72
N LEU A 115 -25.54 10.58 19.41
CA LEU A 115 -26.51 11.11 18.44
C LEU A 115 -27.88 10.45 18.57
N ASN A 116 -27.95 9.13 18.78
CA ASN A 116 -29.21 8.44 19.04
C ASN A 116 -29.91 9.00 20.29
N HIS A 117 -29.17 9.19 21.38
CA HIS A 117 -29.73 9.78 22.60
C HIS A 117 -30.28 11.20 22.40
N VAL A 118 -29.60 12.02 21.59
CA VAL A 118 -30.06 13.38 21.25
C VAL A 118 -31.32 13.36 20.39
N LEU A 119 -31.51 12.34 19.55
CA LEU A 119 -32.68 12.21 18.66
C LEU A 119 -33.90 11.58 19.34
N ASP A 120 -33.68 10.72 20.34
CA ASP A 120 -34.75 10.07 21.11
C ASP A 120 -35.34 10.97 22.22
N MET A 121 -34.74 12.15 22.44
CA MET A 121 -35.21 13.22 23.34
C MET A 121 -35.95 14.30 22.56
#